data_AF-A0A836VW42-F1
#
_entry.id   AF-A0A836VW42-F1
#
_cell.length_a   1.000
_cell.length_b   1.000
_cell.length_c   1.000
_cell.angle_alpha   90.00
_cell.angle_beta   90.00
_cell.angle_gamma   90.00
#
_symmetry.space_group_name_H-M   'P 1'
#
loop_
_entity.id
_entity.type
_entity.pdbx_description
1 polymer ?
#
loop_
_entity_poly.entity_id
_entity_poly.type
_entity_poly.pdbx_seq_one_letter_code
_entity_poly.pdbx_strand_id
1 'polypeptide(L)'
;MDHVILPYEDAYKDADALGIAPYISMNVPAKGNRPGRPTADRVARWSVGQVLDYVEQQALPAAIETIRKDKQIADKYGLKLVAYEGGQHLVGVMGGENNERLTELFQAANRDPRMGRIYDRYLAAWVEAGGDLFCNFSSVVRSSKWGAWGLLEYYDDDERRSPKFMAVMRWARSLGQPVTVPD
;
A
#
# COMPACT_ATOMS: atom_id res chain seq x y z
N MET A 1 1.62 -2.78 -18.46
CA MET A 1 2.62 -3.86 -18.28
C MET A 1 2.72 -4.79 -19.50
N ASP A 2 1.76 -4.77 -20.44
CA ASP A 2 1.81 -5.55 -21.69
C ASP A 2 3.10 -5.45 -22.51
N HIS A 3 3.87 -4.37 -22.38
CA HIS A 3 4.84 -4.00 -23.40
C HIS A 3 6.21 -4.66 -23.30
N VAL A 4 6.50 -5.52 -22.32
CA VAL A 4 7.87 -6.07 -22.22
C VAL A 4 7.96 -7.54 -21.83
N ILE A 5 7.25 -8.02 -20.80
CA ILE A 5 7.57 -9.35 -20.23
C ILE A 5 6.63 -10.45 -20.75
N LEU A 6 5.32 -10.30 -20.60
CA LEU A 6 4.39 -11.40 -20.91
C LEU A 6 4.43 -11.86 -22.38
N PRO A 7 4.42 -10.96 -23.39
CA PRO A 7 4.47 -11.40 -24.78
C PRO A 7 5.88 -11.78 -25.26
N TYR A 8 6.93 -11.43 -24.52
CA TYR A 8 8.29 -11.75 -24.93
C TYR A 8 8.49 -13.26 -24.87
N GLU A 9 8.80 -13.87 -26.01
CA GLU A 9 8.97 -15.32 -26.17
C GLU A 9 7.78 -16.15 -25.62
N ASP A 10 6.56 -15.60 -25.68
CA ASP A 10 5.36 -16.22 -25.11
C ASP A 10 5.47 -16.60 -23.61
N ALA A 11 6.26 -15.87 -22.82
CA ALA A 11 6.52 -16.18 -21.41
C ALA A 11 5.25 -16.42 -20.56
N TYR A 12 4.10 -15.83 -20.94
CA TYR A 12 2.82 -16.08 -20.28
C TYR A 12 2.35 -17.55 -20.34
N LYS A 13 2.82 -18.36 -21.29
CA LYS A 13 2.47 -19.79 -21.38
C LYS A 13 3.14 -20.64 -20.30
N ASP A 14 4.25 -20.14 -19.75
CA ASP A 14 5.06 -20.82 -18.74
C ASP A 14 4.89 -20.20 -17.34
N ALA A 15 3.82 -19.42 -17.14
CA ALA A 15 3.52 -18.75 -15.90
C ALA A 15 2.08 -19.05 -15.42
N ASP A 16 1.89 -19.13 -14.11
CA ASP A 16 0.57 -19.32 -13.50
C ASP A 16 -0.06 -17.99 -13.01
N ALA A 17 0.77 -16.97 -12.81
CA ALA A 17 0.35 -15.71 -12.20
C ALA A 17 1.17 -14.50 -12.67
N LEU A 18 0.51 -13.36 -12.71
CA LEU A 18 1.12 -12.03 -12.80
C LEU A 18 1.26 -11.45 -11.39
N GLY A 19 2.50 -11.26 -10.95
CA GLY A 19 2.82 -10.63 -9.67
C GLY A 19 2.94 -9.11 -9.78
N ILE A 20 2.25 -8.38 -8.90
CA ILE A 20 2.31 -6.91 -8.81
C ILE A 20 2.59 -6.41 -7.39
N ALA A 21 2.93 -5.12 -7.27
CA ALA A 21 3.11 -4.40 -6.02
C ALA A 21 2.19 -3.16 -5.95
N PRO A 22 0.89 -3.33 -5.67
CA PRO A 22 -0.10 -2.26 -5.84
C PRO A 22 -0.13 -1.31 -4.64
N TYR A 23 1.00 -0.67 -4.31
CA TYR A 23 1.13 0.20 -3.15
C TYR A 23 0.24 1.45 -3.22
N ILE A 24 -0.40 1.79 -2.09
CA ILE A 24 -1.00 3.11 -1.87
C ILE A 24 0.14 4.14 -1.71
N SER A 25 0.53 4.74 -2.83
CA SER A 25 1.83 5.40 -2.95
C SER A 25 1.80 6.91 -2.71
N MET A 26 2.65 7.39 -1.79
CA MET A 26 2.96 8.80 -1.59
C MET A 26 4.47 8.97 -1.40
N ASN A 27 5.18 9.02 -2.53
CA ASN A 27 6.64 9.22 -2.58
C ASN A 27 6.96 10.71 -2.64
N VAL A 28 7.56 11.26 -1.58
CA VAL A 28 7.78 12.70 -1.43
C VAL A 28 9.27 13.05 -1.52
N PRO A 29 9.73 13.67 -2.63
CA PRO A 29 11.12 14.08 -2.77
C PRO A 29 11.47 15.33 -1.96
N ALA A 30 12.74 15.52 -1.62
CA ALA A 30 13.20 16.79 -1.02
C ALA A 30 12.89 17.99 -1.91
N LYS A 31 13.18 17.87 -3.21
CA LYS A 31 12.93 18.89 -4.23
C LYS A 31 12.06 18.33 -5.36
N GLY A 32 11.24 19.16 -5.97
CA GLY A 32 10.36 18.77 -7.06
C GLY A 32 10.57 19.64 -8.28
N ASN A 33 10.72 19.02 -9.45
CA ASN A 33 10.69 19.68 -10.75
C ASN A 33 9.45 19.30 -11.58
N ARG A 34 8.57 18.43 -11.05
CA ARG A 34 7.34 17.99 -11.72
C ARG A 34 6.12 18.71 -11.15
N PRO A 35 5.28 19.33 -12.00
CA PRO A 35 4.03 19.93 -11.57
C PRO A 35 3.15 18.93 -10.82
N GLY A 36 2.47 19.40 -9.76
CA GLY A 36 1.50 18.59 -9.00
C GLY A 36 2.09 17.60 -7.98
N ARG A 37 3.39 17.32 -8.00
CA ARG A 37 4.01 16.44 -6.99
C ARG A 37 4.45 17.26 -5.77
N PRO A 38 3.97 16.94 -4.55
CA PRO A 38 4.34 17.71 -3.38
C PRO A 38 5.79 17.41 -2.94
N THR A 39 6.48 18.40 -2.38
CA THR A 39 7.85 18.28 -1.86
C THR A 39 7.87 18.06 -0.36
N ALA A 40 8.99 17.56 0.18
CA ALA A 40 9.16 17.28 1.60
C ALA A 40 8.81 18.50 2.48
N ASP A 41 9.36 19.68 2.16
CA ASP A 41 9.09 20.90 2.93
C ASP A 41 7.62 21.31 2.90
N ARG A 42 6.92 21.09 1.78
CA ARG A 42 5.50 21.40 1.67
C ARG A 42 4.67 20.44 2.51
N VAL A 43 4.91 19.13 2.38
CA VAL A 43 4.15 18.11 3.09
C VAL A 43 4.44 18.12 4.57
N ALA A 44 5.67 18.41 5.01
CA ALA A 44 6.02 18.52 6.42
C ALA A 44 5.21 19.61 7.16
N ARG A 45 4.61 20.57 6.43
CA ARG A 45 3.71 21.59 7.00
C ARG A 45 2.24 21.17 7.04
N TRP A 46 1.89 20.01 6.50
CA TRP A 46 0.54 19.49 6.53
C TRP A 46 0.17 18.96 7.91
N SER A 47 -1.12 18.92 8.19
CA SER A 47 -1.67 18.10 9.28
C SER A 47 -1.75 16.63 8.87
N VAL A 48 -1.89 15.74 9.85
CA VAL A 48 -2.20 14.31 9.62
C VAL A 48 -3.46 14.17 8.76
N GLY A 49 -4.48 14.99 9.02
CA GLY A 49 -5.71 15.03 8.23
C GLY A 49 -5.46 15.33 6.76
N GLN A 50 -4.62 16.32 6.44
CA GLN A 50 -4.29 16.68 5.06
C GLN A 50 -3.50 15.57 4.34
N VAL A 51 -2.62 14.85 5.04
CA VAL A 51 -1.95 13.67 4.49
C VAL A 51 -2.98 12.60 4.16
N LEU A 52 -3.89 12.30 5.08
CA LEU A 52 -4.91 11.27 4.89
C LEU A 52 -5.93 11.64 3.80
N ASP A 53 -6.26 12.94 3.66
CA ASP A 53 -7.09 13.45 2.57
C ASP A 53 -6.40 13.19 1.22
N TYR A 54 -5.09 13.46 1.12
CA TYR A 54 -4.32 13.14 -0.08
C TYR A 54 -4.31 11.63 -0.36
N VAL A 55 -4.12 10.80 0.67
CA VAL A 55 -4.13 9.35 0.51
C VAL A 55 -5.50 8.87 0.00
N GLU A 56 -6.60 9.31 0.59
CA GLU A 56 -7.94 8.88 0.22
C GLU A 56 -8.40 9.39 -1.15
N GLN A 57 -7.99 10.61 -1.53
CA GLN A 57 -8.46 11.27 -2.75
C GLN A 57 -7.54 11.06 -3.96
N GLN A 58 -6.26 10.73 -3.73
CA GLN A 58 -5.25 10.62 -4.79
C GLN A 58 -4.58 9.25 -4.79
N ALA A 59 -3.92 8.87 -3.68
CA ALA A 59 -3.07 7.67 -3.68
C ALA A 59 -3.88 6.36 -3.74
N LEU A 60 -4.97 6.26 -2.98
CA LEU A 60 -5.84 5.08 -2.95
C LEU A 60 -6.56 4.87 -4.30
N PRO A 61 -7.22 5.88 -4.90
CA PRO A 61 -7.80 5.73 -6.24
C PRO A 61 -6.78 5.32 -7.30
N ALA A 62 -5.56 5.87 -7.24
CA ALA A 62 -4.49 5.49 -8.16
C ALA A 62 -4.08 4.01 -7.99
N ALA A 63 -3.94 3.52 -6.75
CA ALA A 63 -3.64 2.12 -6.48
C ALA A 63 -4.75 1.18 -6.99
N ILE A 64 -6.01 1.54 -6.77
CA ILE A 64 -7.18 0.78 -7.26
C ILE A 64 -7.20 0.73 -8.79
N GLU A 65 -6.92 1.84 -9.46
CA GLU A 65 -6.84 1.89 -10.91
C GLU A 65 -5.71 1.03 -11.46
N THR A 66 -4.55 1.01 -10.79
CA THR A 66 -3.45 0.09 -11.13
C THR A 66 -3.87 -1.37 -10.97
N ILE A 67 -4.50 -1.75 -9.86
CA ILE A 67 -5.02 -3.12 -9.64
C ILE A 67 -5.96 -3.52 -10.79
N ARG A 68 -6.90 -2.66 -11.19
CA ARG A 68 -7.84 -2.94 -12.29
C ARG A 68 -7.13 -3.13 -13.63
N LYS A 69 -6.16 -2.27 -13.94
CA LYS A 69 -5.37 -2.39 -15.17
C LYS A 69 -4.56 -3.67 -15.19
N ASP A 70 -3.86 -3.99 -14.11
CA ASP A 70 -3.06 -5.21 -14.04
C ASP A 70 -3.93 -6.47 -14.06
N LYS A 71 -5.15 -6.42 -13.51
CA LYS A 71 -6.14 -7.48 -13.66
C LYS A 71 -6.53 -7.71 -15.12
N GLN A 72 -6.81 -6.65 -15.87
CA GLN A 72 -7.14 -6.76 -17.31
C GLN A 72 -6.00 -7.43 -18.09
N ILE A 73 -4.76 -7.17 -17.70
CA ILE A 73 -3.58 -7.82 -18.28
C ILE A 73 -3.54 -9.30 -17.89
N ALA A 74 -3.70 -9.61 -16.61
CA ALA A 74 -3.73 -11.00 -16.14
C ALA A 74 -4.81 -11.82 -16.86
N ASP A 75 -6.03 -11.27 -16.99
CA ASP A 75 -7.14 -11.92 -17.70
C ASP A 75 -6.85 -12.14 -19.18
N LYS A 76 -6.27 -11.15 -19.85
CA LYS A 76 -5.88 -11.26 -21.27
C LYS A 76 -4.97 -12.45 -21.54
N TYR A 77 -4.13 -12.81 -20.57
CA TYR A 77 -3.17 -13.91 -20.68
C TYR A 77 -3.58 -15.17 -19.90
N GLY A 78 -4.78 -15.22 -19.30
CA GLY A 78 -5.26 -16.36 -18.53
C GLY A 78 -4.51 -16.60 -17.21
N LEU A 79 -3.86 -15.56 -16.67
CA LEU A 79 -3.05 -15.63 -15.46
C LEU A 79 -3.86 -15.21 -14.22
N LYS A 80 -3.50 -15.77 -13.06
CA LYS A 80 -3.94 -15.21 -11.78
C LYS A 80 -3.28 -13.87 -11.54
N LEU A 81 -3.98 -12.94 -10.90
CA LEU A 81 -3.37 -11.71 -10.38
C LEU A 81 -3.00 -11.91 -8.92
N VAL A 82 -1.71 -11.80 -8.59
CA VAL A 82 -1.23 -11.89 -7.21
C VAL A 82 -0.49 -10.62 -6.82
N ALA A 83 -0.65 -10.16 -5.58
CA ALA A 83 0.19 -9.12 -5.01
C ALA A 83 1.33 -9.78 -4.25
N TYR A 84 2.55 -9.73 -4.81
CA TYR A 84 3.73 -10.27 -4.11
C TYR A 84 4.17 -9.38 -2.94
N GLU A 85 3.75 -8.12 -2.97
CA GLU A 85 3.81 -7.17 -1.87
C GLU A 85 2.69 -6.13 -2.01
N GLY A 86 2.31 -5.47 -0.92
CA GLY A 86 1.30 -4.41 -0.97
C GLY A 86 1.06 -3.75 0.38
N GLY A 87 0.16 -2.76 0.39
CA GLY A 87 -0.13 -1.89 1.52
C GLY A 87 0.19 -0.42 1.23
N GLN A 88 0.40 0.38 2.28
CA GLN A 88 0.74 1.79 2.15
C GLN A 88 2.24 2.00 1.87
N HIS A 89 2.57 3.04 1.10
CA HIS A 89 3.94 3.48 0.83
C HIS A 89 4.04 5.01 0.90
N LEU A 90 3.82 5.57 2.11
CA LEU A 90 4.04 6.96 2.48
C LEU A 90 5.48 7.12 2.97
N VAL A 91 6.34 7.69 2.14
CA VAL A 91 7.77 7.79 2.46
C VAL A 91 8.43 9.00 1.80
N GLY A 92 9.42 9.56 2.49
CA GLY A 92 10.36 10.48 1.87
C GLY A 92 11.30 9.74 0.93
N VAL A 93 11.61 10.33 -0.22
CA VAL A 93 12.57 9.75 -1.19
C VAL A 93 13.53 10.82 -1.68
N MET A 94 14.63 10.45 -2.34
CA MET A 94 15.52 11.41 -3.00
C MET A 94 15.89 12.61 -2.09
N GLY A 95 16.30 12.31 -0.85
CA GLY A 95 16.64 13.28 0.20
C GLY A 95 15.45 13.69 1.08
N GLY A 96 14.21 13.43 0.68
CA GLY A 96 13.00 13.73 1.46
C GLY A 96 12.93 12.91 2.75
N GLU A 97 13.50 11.71 2.76
CA GLU A 97 13.66 10.86 3.93
C GLU A 97 14.50 11.51 5.05
N ASN A 98 15.31 12.52 4.73
CA ASN A 98 16.11 13.25 5.72
C ASN A 98 15.33 14.42 6.37
N ASN A 99 14.05 14.61 6.02
CA ASN A 99 13.16 15.52 6.72
C ASN A 99 12.46 14.77 7.86
N GLU A 100 12.92 14.99 9.10
CA GLU A 100 12.40 14.31 10.30
C GLU A 100 10.91 14.59 10.52
N ARG A 101 10.49 15.84 10.34
CA ARG A 101 9.08 16.24 10.48
C ARG A 101 8.17 15.55 9.47
N LEU A 102 8.64 15.32 8.24
CA LEU A 102 7.92 14.52 7.25
C LEU A 102 7.77 13.07 7.71
N THR A 103 8.86 12.49 8.22
CA THR A 103 8.86 11.11 8.74
C THR A 103 7.88 10.96 9.89
N GLU A 104 7.92 11.85 10.88
CA GLU A 104 7.00 11.86 12.02
C GLU A 104 5.54 12.01 11.57
N LEU A 105 5.29 12.90 10.61
CA LEU A 105 3.96 13.12 10.05
C LEU A 105 3.40 11.86 9.38
N PHE A 106 4.22 11.14 8.60
CA PHE A 106 3.81 9.88 7.96
C PHE A 106 3.62 8.74 8.95
N GLN A 107 4.43 8.68 10.01
CA GLN A 107 4.21 7.72 11.11
C GLN A 107 2.90 8.01 11.84
N ALA A 108 2.61 9.29 12.13
CA ALA A 108 1.35 9.69 12.76
C ALA A 108 0.14 9.34 11.86
N ALA A 109 0.23 9.58 10.55
CA ALA A 109 -0.80 9.18 9.61
C ALA A 109 -1.02 7.65 9.55
N ASN A 110 0.05 6.86 9.69
CA ASN A 110 -0.06 5.39 9.74
C ASN A 110 -0.75 4.86 11.00
N ARG A 111 -0.69 5.60 12.11
CA ARG A 111 -1.33 5.26 13.39
C ARG A 111 -2.77 5.81 13.50
N ASP A 112 -3.19 6.67 12.58
CA ASP A 112 -4.53 7.26 12.58
C ASP A 112 -5.61 6.21 12.23
N PRO A 113 -6.77 6.16 12.91
CA PRO A 113 -7.86 5.25 12.58
C PRO A 113 -8.36 5.31 11.13
N ARG A 114 -8.20 6.46 10.43
CA ARG A 114 -8.48 6.58 9.00
C ARG A 114 -7.64 5.63 8.15
N MET A 115 -6.41 5.33 8.56
CA MET A 115 -5.56 4.39 7.83
C MET A 115 -6.20 2.99 7.77
N GLY A 116 -6.92 2.59 8.82
CA GLY A 116 -7.67 1.32 8.84
C GLY A 116 -8.78 1.31 7.79
N ARG A 117 -9.55 2.41 7.70
CA ARG A 117 -10.61 2.56 6.67
C ARG A 117 -10.06 2.62 5.24
N ILE A 118 -8.88 3.22 5.07
CA ILE A 118 -8.16 3.23 3.80
C ILE A 118 -7.78 1.79 3.41
N TYR A 119 -7.24 1.01 4.35
CA TYR A 119 -6.95 -0.41 4.13
C TYR A 119 -8.21 -1.23 3.85
N ASP A 120 -9.31 -1.03 4.58
CA ASP A 120 -10.57 -1.73 4.33
C ASP A 120 -11.03 -1.51 2.87
N ARG A 121 -10.99 -0.26 2.37
CA ARG A 121 -11.35 0.07 0.98
C ARG A 121 -10.36 -0.50 -0.04
N TYR A 122 -9.08 -0.48 0.27
CA TYR A 122 -8.02 -1.01 -0.60
C TYR A 122 -8.13 -2.52 -0.78
N LEU A 123 -8.33 -3.26 0.31
CA LEU A 123 -8.49 -4.72 0.29
C LEU A 123 -9.83 -5.14 -0.33
N ALA A 124 -10.90 -4.36 -0.10
CA ALA A 124 -12.16 -4.57 -0.81
C ALA A 124 -12.00 -4.41 -2.32
N ALA A 125 -11.26 -3.41 -2.78
CA ALA A 125 -10.98 -3.20 -4.20
C ALA A 125 -10.12 -4.31 -4.82
N TRP A 126 -9.19 -4.90 -4.04
CA TRP A 126 -8.44 -6.09 -4.46
C TRP A 126 -9.38 -7.28 -4.72
N VAL A 127 -10.30 -7.55 -3.79
CA VAL A 127 -11.31 -8.61 -3.92
C VAL A 127 -12.25 -8.33 -5.09
N GLU A 128 -12.75 -7.10 -5.22
CA GLU A 128 -13.65 -6.68 -6.31
C GLU A 128 -13.01 -6.85 -7.69
N ALA A 129 -11.71 -6.57 -7.80
CA ALA A 129 -10.95 -6.80 -9.02
C ALA A 129 -10.73 -8.30 -9.32
N GLY A 130 -11.05 -9.22 -8.41
CA GLY A 130 -10.78 -10.64 -8.58
C GLY A 130 -9.30 -11.00 -8.40
N GLY A 131 -8.59 -10.26 -7.54
CA GLY A 131 -7.25 -10.63 -7.12
C GLY A 131 -7.24 -11.96 -6.33
N ASP A 132 -6.18 -12.74 -6.51
CA ASP A 132 -5.96 -14.01 -5.81
C ASP A 132 -5.15 -13.73 -4.52
N LEU A 133 -3.99 -14.36 -4.34
CA LEU A 133 -3.08 -14.13 -3.20
C LEU A 133 -2.67 -12.65 -3.05
N PHE A 134 -2.71 -12.17 -1.81
CA PHE A 134 -2.18 -10.87 -1.41
C PHE A 134 -1.17 -11.02 -0.28
N CYS A 135 0.08 -10.67 -0.54
CA CYS A 135 1.13 -10.59 0.47
C CYS A 135 1.26 -9.15 0.96
N ASN A 136 0.83 -8.86 2.19
CA ASN A 136 1.14 -7.56 2.79
C ASN A 136 2.65 -7.48 3.08
N PHE A 137 3.30 -6.38 2.71
CA PHE A 137 4.76 -6.30 2.65
C PHE A 137 5.48 -6.59 3.98
N SER A 138 4.90 -6.19 5.13
CA SER A 138 5.56 -6.38 6.43
C SER A 138 4.57 -6.63 7.56
N SER A 139 4.82 -7.69 8.35
CA SER A 139 4.03 -8.01 9.53
C SER A 139 4.40 -7.11 10.72
N VAL A 140 5.58 -7.32 11.32
CA VAL A 140 6.05 -6.55 12.49
C VAL A 140 7.38 -5.89 12.14
N VAL A 141 7.37 -4.57 11.94
CA VAL A 141 8.57 -3.78 11.60
C VAL A 141 8.42 -2.37 12.16
N ARG A 142 9.41 -1.93 12.93
CA ARG A 142 9.46 -0.57 13.47
C ARG A 142 9.51 0.47 12.36
N SER A 143 8.68 1.51 12.49
CA SER A 143 8.70 2.65 11.58
C SER A 143 10.04 3.42 11.66
N SER A 144 10.54 3.87 10.52
CA SER A 144 11.75 4.70 10.43
C SER A 144 11.62 5.72 9.30
N LYS A 145 12.68 6.52 9.07
CA LYS A 145 12.75 7.40 7.90
C LYS A 145 12.68 6.66 6.56
N TRP A 146 12.98 5.37 6.56
CA TRP A 146 12.92 4.53 5.39
C TRP A 146 11.51 4.00 5.11
N GLY A 147 10.55 4.13 6.04
CA GLY A 147 9.17 3.70 5.83
C GLY A 147 8.49 3.24 7.12
N ALA A 148 7.16 3.14 7.06
CA ALA A 148 6.27 2.73 8.15
C ALA A 148 5.39 1.54 7.73
N TRP A 149 5.99 0.49 7.18
CA TRP A 149 5.23 -0.57 6.49
C TRP A 149 4.58 -1.61 7.40
N GLY A 150 5.18 -1.90 8.55
CA GLY A 150 4.69 -2.94 9.47
C GLY A 150 3.21 -2.79 9.80
N LEU A 151 2.46 -3.90 9.80
CA LEU A 151 1.12 -3.93 10.39
C LEU A 151 1.21 -3.63 11.88
N LEU A 152 2.25 -4.12 12.57
CA LEU A 152 2.65 -3.71 13.91
C LEU A 152 4.05 -3.11 13.86
N GLU A 153 4.40 -2.27 14.84
CA GLU A 153 5.75 -1.72 14.97
C GLU A 153 6.63 -2.55 15.90
N TYR A 154 6.01 -3.15 16.92
CA TYR A 154 6.63 -4.01 17.91
C TYR A 154 5.83 -5.30 18.07
N TYR A 155 6.49 -6.36 18.54
CA TYR A 155 5.86 -7.67 18.73
C TYR A 155 4.84 -7.67 19.87
N ASP A 156 5.05 -6.81 20.87
CA ASP A 156 4.23 -6.63 22.07
C ASP A 156 3.29 -5.42 21.98
N ASP A 157 3.07 -4.88 20.77
CA ASP A 157 2.06 -3.87 20.54
C ASP A 157 0.66 -4.41 20.88
N ASP A 158 -0.18 -3.55 21.49
CA ASP A 158 -1.61 -3.83 21.56
C ASP A 158 -2.19 -3.74 20.15
N GLU A 159 -2.44 -4.89 19.53
CA GLU A 159 -2.97 -5.07 18.18
C GLU A 159 -4.19 -4.19 17.88
N ARG A 160 -5.06 -3.96 18.88
CA ARG A 160 -6.27 -3.13 18.76
C ARG A 160 -5.95 -1.67 18.44
N ARG A 161 -4.75 -1.22 18.78
CA ARG A 161 -4.26 0.14 18.51
C ARG A 161 -3.63 0.28 17.13
N SER A 162 -3.41 -0.82 16.41
CA SER A 162 -2.91 -0.77 15.04
C SER A 162 -4.06 -0.80 14.03
N PRO A 163 -4.36 0.33 13.36
CA PRO A 163 -5.46 0.38 12.41
C PRO A 163 -5.23 -0.52 11.19
N LYS A 164 -3.96 -0.68 10.75
CA LYS A 164 -3.60 -1.53 9.61
C LYS A 164 -3.73 -3.01 9.95
N PHE A 165 -3.21 -3.42 11.11
CA PHE A 165 -3.31 -4.80 11.56
C PHE A 165 -4.77 -5.23 11.67
N MET A 166 -5.59 -4.42 12.35
CA MET A 166 -7.01 -4.72 12.53
C MET A 166 -7.75 -4.83 11.19
N ALA A 167 -7.46 -3.97 10.20
CA ALA A 167 -8.05 -4.07 8.87
C ALA A 167 -7.64 -5.36 8.15
N VAL A 168 -6.35 -5.69 8.13
CA VAL A 168 -5.85 -6.90 7.47
C VAL A 168 -6.37 -8.18 8.14
N MET A 169 -6.39 -8.25 9.47
CA MET A 169 -6.86 -9.44 10.18
C MET A 169 -8.38 -9.64 10.07
N ARG A 170 -9.18 -8.56 10.11
CA ARG A 170 -10.62 -8.64 9.80
C ARG A 170 -10.85 -9.16 8.38
N TRP A 171 -10.08 -8.66 7.40
CA TRP A 171 -10.18 -9.10 6.03
C TRP A 171 -9.77 -10.58 5.87
N ALA A 172 -8.62 -10.98 6.42
CA ALA A 172 -8.17 -12.38 6.41
C ALA A 172 -9.21 -13.32 7.03
N ARG A 173 -9.80 -12.95 8.17
CA ARG A 173 -10.91 -13.71 8.80
C ARG A 173 -12.13 -13.79 7.88
N SER A 174 -12.48 -12.71 7.17
CA SER A 174 -13.61 -12.71 6.22
C SER A 174 -13.40 -13.66 5.03
N LEU A 175 -12.13 -13.97 4.71
CA LEU A 175 -11.74 -14.97 3.71
C LEU A 175 -11.60 -16.39 4.30
N GLY A 176 -11.94 -16.60 5.57
CA GLY A 176 -11.85 -17.90 6.24
C GLY A 176 -10.44 -18.29 6.70
N GLN A 177 -9.48 -17.36 6.73
CA GLN A 177 -8.16 -17.65 7.30
C GLN A 177 -8.27 -17.85 8.83
N PRO A 178 -7.50 -18.79 9.41
CA PRO A 178 -7.52 -19.10 10.84
C PRO A 178 -6.72 -18.07 11.64
N VAL A 179 -7.13 -16.80 11.60
CA VAL A 179 -6.49 -15.69 12.31
C VAL A 179 -7.29 -15.29 13.55
N THR A 180 -6.60 -14.83 14.58
CA THR A 180 -7.23 -14.20 15.75
C THR A 180 -7.39 -12.71 15.45
N VAL A 181 -8.61 -12.19 15.62
CA VAL A 181 -8.87 -10.75 15.57
C VAL A 181 -9.30 -10.34 16.97
N PRO A 182 -8.53 -9.48 17.66
CA PRO A 182 -8.93 -8.95 18.96
C PRO A 182 -10.32 -8.29 18.90
N ASP A 183 -11.08 -8.42 19.98
CA ASP A 183 -12.37 -7.72 20.15
C ASP A 183 -12.19 -6.20 20.30
#